data_AF-A0A0L0GAN9-F1
#
_entry.id   AF-A0A0L0GAN9-F1
#
_cell.length_a   1.000
_cell.length_b   1.000
_cell.length_c   1.000
_cell.angle_alpha   90.00
_cell.angle_beta   90.00
_cell.angle_gamma   90.00
#
_symmetry.space_group_name_H-M   'P 1'
#
loop_
_entity.id
_entity.type
_entity.pdbx_description
1 polymer ?
#
loop_
_entity_poly.entity_id
_entity_poly.type
_entity_poly.pdbx_seq_one_letter_code
_entity_poly.pdbx_strand_id
1 'polypeptide(L)'
;MRFARMETLRTPKHVLGPDMSVPNLTVQAYYEALLGCDEFQKMKFLPREMWADYLAWFRRVIGIPVQNNTKVTNTTWVAEENCFHCSVDGQPDFKARLVVTATGIDGNGQWTIPPIVTENGLPKKFYAHTCENINYEALKGKKVGVLGAGASAFDNAAVAVESGAAQVHLFNRRPGLVTINVHRWAEHPGFLGHHADLPDEYRWKFVKAYLEKGQLPPLDTYRRNTKNPNFHLHHNSPWTSVKQVSDDKVQVVTPLDTYEFDFLVIGTGFSTDLSQRPELGSLHSNVQLWRDVYTPEKIGFNSCDEMMLRNPYLGPHFEYLEREKTPDPFLNKVFDFTFGALVSNGLSGSSISAMKYSVPRLVRGITQQLYSMDKDKYLSEICNYNEVELIDVTQKCD
;
A
#
# COMPACT_ATOMS: atom_id res chain seq x y z
N MET A 1 -6.81 -5.60 13.09
CA MET A 1 -7.15 -5.02 11.77
C MET A 1 -7.62 -3.60 11.98
N ARG A 2 -7.01 -2.57 11.37
CA ARG A 2 -7.24 -1.17 11.80
C ARG A 2 -8.36 -0.44 11.05
N PHE A 3 -8.55 -0.69 9.75
CA PHE A 3 -9.51 0.11 8.94
C PHE A 3 -10.10 -0.62 7.71
N ALA A 4 -10.07 -1.95 7.65
CA ALA A 4 -10.73 -2.69 6.56
C ALA A 4 -12.25 -2.79 6.79
N ARG A 5 -13.07 -2.60 5.74
CA ARG A 5 -14.55 -2.65 5.80
C ARG A 5 -15.20 -3.57 4.76
N MET A 6 -14.42 -4.16 3.86
CA MET A 6 -14.86 -5.27 3.01
C MET A 6 -15.09 -6.52 3.87
N GLU A 7 -15.92 -7.46 3.41
CA GLU A 7 -16.11 -8.76 4.09
C GLU A 7 -15.02 -9.76 3.68
N THR A 8 -14.66 -9.74 2.39
CA THR A 8 -13.68 -10.63 1.78
C THR A 8 -12.55 -9.85 1.11
N LEU A 9 -11.41 -10.51 0.89
CA LEU A 9 -10.36 -10.01 0.01
C LEU A 9 -10.87 -9.89 -1.43
N ARG A 10 -10.19 -9.06 -2.23
CA ARG A 10 -10.51 -8.88 -3.66
C ARG A 10 -9.60 -9.72 -4.56
N THR A 11 -8.62 -10.35 -3.95
CA THR A 11 -7.66 -11.25 -4.58
C THR A 11 -8.27 -12.65 -4.65
N PRO A 12 -8.27 -13.32 -5.82
CA PRO A 12 -8.74 -14.69 -5.95
C PRO A 12 -8.01 -15.62 -4.97
N LYS A 13 -8.72 -16.58 -4.38
CA LYS A 13 -8.19 -17.47 -3.33
C LYS A 13 -6.95 -18.30 -3.71
N HIS A 14 -6.70 -18.48 -5.02
CA HIS A 14 -5.58 -19.27 -5.55
C HIS A 14 -4.30 -18.44 -5.75
N VAL A 15 -4.34 -17.14 -5.49
CA VAL A 15 -3.16 -16.28 -5.61
C VAL A 15 -2.24 -16.52 -4.43
N LEU A 16 -0.99 -16.82 -4.75
CA LEU A 16 0.11 -16.92 -3.78
C LEU A 16 0.48 -15.53 -3.25
N GLY A 17 0.81 -15.45 -1.97
CA GLY A 17 1.18 -14.22 -1.27
C GLY A 17 2.53 -14.39 -0.56
N PRO A 18 2.58 -14.32 0.78
CA PRO A 18 3.84 -14.37 1.52
C PRO A 18 4.47 -15.78 1.56
N ASP A 19 3.78 -16.81 1.07
CA ASP A 19 4.22 -18.21 1.12
C ASP A 19 5.49 -18.52 0.30
N MET A 20 5.95 -17.58 -0.54
CA MET A 20 7.17 -17.72 -1.36
C MET A 20 7.20 -19.01 -2.19
N SER A 21 6.03 -19.50 -2.61
CA SER A 21 5.86 -20.77 -3.34
C SER A 21 6.23 -22.03 -2.54
N VAL A 22 6.32 -21.94 -1.21
CA VAL A 22 6.45 -23.11 -0.33
C VAL A 22 5.05 -23.73 -0.16
N PRO A 23 4.79 -24.95 -0.68
CA PRO A 23 3.42 -25.49 -0.75
C PRO A 23 2.72 -25.58 0.62
N ASN A 24 3.46 -25.96 1.66
CA ASN A 24 2.95 -26.12 3.02
C ASN A 24 2.68 -24.80 3.73
N LEU A 25 3.14 -23.67 3.20
CA LEU A 25 2.91 -22.34 3.76
C LEU A 25 1.80 -21.58 3.06
N THR A 26 1.16 -22.17 2.04
CA THR A 26 0.10 -21.49 1.29
C THR A 26 -1.16 -21.26 2.13
N VAL A 27 -1.89 -20.21 1.77
CA VAL A 27 -3.20 -19.92 2.37
C VAL A 27 -4.21 -21.06 2.15
N GLN A 28 -4.09 -21.76 1.03
CA GLN A 28 -4.87 -22.96 0.75
C GLN A 28 -4.53 -24.08 1.74
N ALA A 29 -3.25 -24.46 1.87
CA ALA A 29 -2.84 -25.52 2.79
C ALA A 29 -3.28 -25.22 4.24
N TYR A 30 -3.15 -23.96 4.67
CA TYR A 30 -3.61 -23.52 5.99
C TYR A 30 -5.11 -23.73 6.21
N TYR A 31 -5.97 -23.31 5.26
CA TYR A 31 -7.41 -23.45 5.45
C TYR A 31 -7.94 -24.85 5.20
N GLU A 32 -7.36 -25.60 4.27
CA GLU A 32 -7.73 -26.99 4.06
C GLU A 32 -7.43 -27.83 5.31
N ALA A 33 -6.33 -27.52 6.03
CA ALA A 33 -6.03 -28.16 7.31
C ALA A 33 -7.02 -27.79 8.43
N LEU A 34 -7.64 -26.59 8.39
CA LEU A 34 -8.59 -26.13 9.42
C LEU A 34 -10.04 -26.53 9.14
N LEU A 35 -10.47 -26.48 7.88
CA LEU A 35 -11.87 -26.58 7.47
C LEU A 35 -12.15 -27.75 6.51
N GLY A 36 -11.10 -28.40 6.02
CA GLY A 36 -11.20 -29.42 4.96
C GLY A 36 -11.21 -28.83 3.55
N CYS A 37 -10.86 -29.68 2.57
CA CYS A 37 -10.75 -29.30 1.16
C CYS A 37 -12.08 -28.82 0.56
N ASP A 38 -13.19 -29.50 0.87
CA ASP A 38 -14.50 -29.17 0.30
C ASP A 38 -14.96 -27.75 0.67
N GLU A 39 -14.67 -27.33 1.91
CA GLU A 39 -15.06 -26.00 2.37
C GLU A 39 -14.22 -24.91 1.71
N PHE A 40 -12.90 -25.13 1.58
CA PHE A 40 -12.04 -24.23 0.82
C PHE A 40 -12.48 -24.13 -0.65
N GLN A 41 -12.93 -25.24 -1.26
CA GLN A 41 -13.39 -25.23 -2.66
C GLN A 41 -14.63 -24.36 -2.88
N LYS A 42 -15.58 -24.32 -1.93
CA LYS A 42 -16.77 -23.45 -2.01
C LYS A 42 -16.45 -21.96 -1.92
N MET A 43 -15.34 -21.59 -1.28
CA MET A 43 -14.96 -20.18 -1.15
C MET A 43 -14.59 -19.59 -2.52
N LYS A 44 -15.05 -18.38 -2.82
CA LYS A 44 -14.61 -17.63 -4.00
C LYS A 44 -13.47 -16.66 -3.66
N PHE A 45 -13.66 -15.95 -2.55
CA PHE A 45 -12.71 -15.01 -1.98
C PHE A 45 -12.56 -15.32 -0.49
N LEU A 46 -11.38 -15.02 0.05
CA LEU A 46 -11.09 -15.28 1.45
C LEU A 46 -11.74 -14.21 2.34
N PRO A 47 -12.43 -14.57 3.42
CA PRO A 47 -12.82 -13.61 4.46
C PRO A 47 -11.59 -12.87 5.00
N ARG A 48 -11.75 -11.56 5.27
CA ARG A 48 -10.61 -10.74 5.73
C ARG A 48 -10.01 -11.23 7.05
N GLU A 49 -10.86 -11.73 7.94
CA GLU A 49 -10.48 -12.16 9.30
C GLU A 49 -9.63 -13.42 9.21
N MET A 50 -10.10 -14.38 8.42
CA MET A 50 -9.32 -15.57 8.08
C MET A 50 -7.95 -15.18 7.50
N TRP A 51 -7.90 -14.22 6.57
CA TRP A 51 -6.62 -13.75 6.02
C TRP A 51 -5.68 -13.19 7.10
N ALA A 52 -6.21 -12.44 8.06
CA ALA A 52 -5.42 -11.96 9.19
C ALA A 52 -4.92 -13.12 10.08
N ASP A 53 -5.74 -14.16 10.29
CA ASP A 53 -5.37 -15.36 11.04
C ASP A 53 -4.26 -16.14 10.32
N TYR A 54 -4.36 -16.27 9.00
CA TYR A 54 -3.31 -16.86 8.16
C TYR A 54 -1.99 -16.09 8.29
N LEU A 55 -2.00 -14.76 8.21
CA LEU A 55 -0.78 -13.96 8.39
C LEU A 55 -0.20 -14.09 9.80
N ALA A 56 -1.05 -14.17 10.83
CA ALA A 56 -0.62 -14.38 12.20
C ALA A 56 0.00 -15.78 12.38
N TRP A 57 -0.60 -16.81 11.77
CA TRP A 57 -0.06 -18.16 11.73
C TRP A 57 1.28 -18.20 10.99
N PHE A 58 1.36 -17.62 9.79
CA PHE A 58 2.56 -17.57 8.96
C PHE A 58 3.72 -16.96 9.74
N ARG A 59 3.53 -15.79 10.36
CA ARG A 59 4.52 -15.13 11.24
C ARG A 59 5.04 -16.07 12.33
N ARG A 60 4.17 -16.82 13.00
CA ARG A 60 4.55 -17.73 14.09
C ARG A 60 5.33 -18.93 13.58
N VAL A 61 4.85 -19.59 12.53
CA VAL A 61 5.42 -20.85 12.03
C VAL A 61 6.85 -20.67 11.53
N ILE A 62 7.14 -19.57 10.83
CA ILE A 62 8.48 -19.29 10.31
C ILE A 62 9.35 -18.49 11.28
N GLY A 63 8.82 -18.12 12.46
CA GLY A 63 9.58 -17.42 13.50
C GLY A 63 10.03 -16.01 13.14
N ILE A 64 9.23 -15.21 12.42
CA ILE A 64 9.63 -13.81 12.11
C ILE A 64 9.71 -12.99 13.41
N PRO A 65 10.86 -12.37 13.74
CA PRO A 65 11.06 -11.61 14.98
C PRO A 65 10.44 -10.20 14.89
N VAL A 66 9.12 -10.12 14.79
CA VAL A 66 8.40 -8.85 14.70
C VAL A 66 8.18 -8.26 16.09
N GLN A 67 8.47 -6.97 16.26
CA GLN A 67 8.12 -6.17 17.43
C GLN A 67 6.89 -5.30 17.15
N ASN A 68 5.80 -5.54 17.88
CA ASN A 68 4.58 -4.73 17.78
C ASN A 68 4.67 -3.53 18.73
N ASN A 69 3.89 -2.48 18.47
CA ASN A 69 3.91 -1.23 19.26
C ASN A 69 5.28 -0.52 19.26
N THR A 70 6.06 -0.72 18.19
CA THR A 70 7.37 -0.13 17.96
C THR A 70 7.25 0.80 16.76
N LYS A 71 7.23 2.12 16.99
CA LYS A 71 7.08 3.11 15.93
C LYS A 71 8.44 3.74 15.62
N VAL A 72 8.97 3.47 14.43
CA VAL A 72 10.15 4.18 13.92
C VAL A 72 9.76 5.62 13.59
N THR A 73 10.55 6.58 14.08
CA THR A 73 10.29 8.02 13.95
C THR A 73 11.35 8.75 13.13
N ASN A 74 12.52 8.14 12.91
CA ASN A 74 13.54 8.63 11.99
C ASN A 74 14.51 7.50 11.61
N THR A 75 15.20 7.66 10.47
CA THR A 75 16.27 6.78 10.01
C THR A 75 17.47 7.62 9.62
N THR A 76 18.57 7.51 10.35
CA THR A 76 19.78 8.33 10.15
C THR A 76 20.98 7.45 9.93
N TRP A 77 21.80 7.76 8.93
CA TRP A 77 23.08 7.08 8.74
C TRP A 77 24.15 7.60 9.70
N VAL A 78 24.89 6.67 10.33
CA VAL A 78 26.02 6.97 11.22
C VAL A 78 27.29 6.43 10.56
N ALA A 79 28.09 7.33 10.00
CA ALA A 79 29.23 6.98 9.16
C ALA A 79 30.34 6.23 9.92
N GLU A 80 30.60 6.62 11.16
CA GLU A 80 31.60 6.02 12.04
C GLU A 80 31.28 4.56 12.36
N GLU A 81 29.99 4.20 12.35
CA GLU A 81 29.51 2.85 12.62
C GLU A 81 29.09 2.08 11.36
N ASN A 82 29.14 2.73 10.19
CA ASN A 82 28.73 2.16 8.90
C ASN A 82 27.35 1.49 8.94
N CYS A 83 26.39 2.10 9.63
CA CYS A 83 25.01 1.61 9.73
C CYS A 83 24.00 2.74 9.94
N PHE A 84 22.72 2.42 9.76
CA PHE A 84 21.61 3.28 10.14
C PHE A 84 21.28 3.11 11.62
N HIS A 85 20.98 4.22 12.27
CA HIS A 85 20.26 4.27 13.53
C HIS A 85 18.79 4.58 13.20
N CYS A 86 17.91 3.66 13.57
CA CYS A 86 16.47 3.77 13.40
C CYS A 86 15.88 4.17 14.76
N SER A 87 15.54 5.45 14.90
CA SER A 87 15.00 5.97 16.15
C SER A 87 13.58 5.49 16.37
N VAL A 88 13.27 5.06 17.60
CA VAL A 88 11.98 4.48 17.97
C VAL A 88 11.34 5.27 19.09
N ASP A 89 10.05 5.54 18.96
CA ASP A 89 9.28 6.23 19.99
C ASP A 89 9.28 5.47 21.32
N GLY A 90 9.82 6.11 22.36
CA GLY A 90 9.89 5.58 23.72
C GLY A 90 10.82 4.37 23.92
N GLN A 91 11.72 4.08 22.98
CA GLN A 91 12.65 2.93 23.05
C GLN A 91 14.05 3.30 22.50
N PRO A 92 15.11 2.56 22.86
CA PRO A 92 16.43 2.73 22.23
C PRO A 92 16.39 2.49 20.72
N ASP A 93 17.29 3.16 20.00
CA ASP A 93 17.44 3.03 18.56
C ASP A 93 17.86 1.61 18.16
N PHE A 94 17.35 1.16 17.01
CA PHE A 94 17.84 -0.06 16.36
C PHE A 94 18.92 0.27 15.36
N LYS A 95 19.97 -0.56 15.31
CA LYS A 95 21.03 -0.45 14.31
C LYS A 95 20.77 -1.40 13.16
N ALA A 96 20.89 -0.91 11.92
CA ALA A 96 20.66 -1.71 10.73
C ALA A 96 21.65 -1.34 9.62
N ARG A 97 22.22 -2.33 8.94
CA ARG A 97 23.08 -2.08 7.76
C ARG A 97 22.29 -1.67 6.53
N LEU A 98 21.08 -2.24 6.40
CA LEU A 98 20.12 -2.02 5.32
C LEU A 98 18.73 -1.84 5.95
N VAL A 99 17.88 -1.02 5.34
CA VAL A 99 16.52 -0.73 5.82
C VAL A 99 15.52 -0.98 4.70
N VAL A 100 14.37 -1.58 5.03
CA VAL A 100 13.25 -1.74 4.08
C VAL A 100 12.03 -0.99 4.62
N THR A 101 11.53 0.00 3.89
CA THR A 101 10.25 0.64 4.19
C THR A 101 9.12 -0.18 3.57
N ALA A 102 8.31 -0.80 4.42
CA ALA A 102 7.12 -1.56 4.02
C ALA A 102 5.87 -1.04 4.77
N THR A 103 5.71 0.28 4.77
CA THR A 103 4.77 1.03 5.63
C THR A 103 3.35 1.17 5.05
N GLY A 104 3.04 0.45 3.97
CA GLY A 104 1.70 0.38 3.39
C GLY A 104 1.44 1.38 2.28
N ILE A 105 0.16 1.61 1.97
CA ILE A 105 -0.26 2.39 0.80
C ILE A 105 0.08 3.89 0.92
N ASP A 106 0.11 4.40 2.14
CA ASP A 106 0.50 5.76 2.51
C ASP A 106 2.00 5.88 2.85
N GLY A 107 2.79 4.82 2.59
CA GLY A 107 4.20 4.73 3.00
C GLY A 107 5.12 5.81 2.44
N ASN A 108 4.69 6.54 1.41
CA ASN A 108 5.42 7.66 0.80
C ASN A 108 4.66 8.98 0.88
N GLY A 109 3.69 9.09 1.78
CA GLY A 109 3.00 10.35 2.00
C GLY A 109 1.93 10.25 3.06
N GLN A 110 0.75 10.77 2.74
CA GLN A 110 -0.33 10.94 3.71
C GLN A 110 -1.70 10.79 3.08
N TRP A 111 -2.67 10.39 3.91
CA TRP A 111 -4.09 10.46 3.57
C TRP A 111 -4.50 11.92 3.40
N THR A 112 -5.24 12.21 2.34
CA THR A 112 -5.53 13.60 1.96
C THR A 112 -7.00 13.90 2.19
N ILE A 113 -7.26 14.95 2.95
CA ILE A 113 -8.59 15.58 3.01
C ILE A 113 -8.52 16.82 2.10
N PRO A 114 -9.41 16.94 1.10
CA PRO A 114 -9.31 18.02 0.14
C PRO A 114 -9.62 19.37 0.82
N PRO A 115 -8.96 20.47 0.40
CA PRO A 115 -9.18 21.80 0.96
C PRO A 115 -10.65 22.20 1.05
N ILE A 116 -11.48 21.81 0.08
CA ILE A 116 -12.93 22.09 0.09
C ILE A 116 -13.67 21.67 1.36
N VAL A 117 -13.15 20.68 2.10
CA VAL A 117 -13.70 20.23 3.39
C VAL A 117 -13.14 21.04 4.56
N THR A 118 -11.87 21.45 4.51
CA THR A 118 -11.15 22.02 5.65
C THR A 118 -11.00 23.55 5.59
N GLU A 119 -11.03 24.15 4.41
CA GLU A 119 -10.71 25.57 4.17
C GLU A 119 -11.68 26.53 4.87
N ASN A 120 -12.93 26.10 5.06
CA ASN A 120 -13.95 26.86 5.78
C ASN A 120 -13.98 26.55 7.30
N GLY A 121 -12.93 25.92 7.83
CA GLY A 121 -12.81 25.62 9.26
C GLY A 121 -13.82 24.60 9.78
N LEU A 122 -14.31 23.68 8.93
CA LEU A 122 -15.29 22.67 9.33
C LEU A 122 -14.75 21.86 10.53
N PRO A 123 -15.49 21.80 11.67
CA PRO A 123 -15.04 21.04 12.82
C PRO A 123 -14.89 19.54 12.53
N LYS A 124 -13.86 18.91 13.11
CA LYS A 124 -13.55 17.48 12.91
C LYS A 124 -14.70 16.54 13.29
N LYS A 125 -15.61 16.95 14.18
CA LYS A 125 -16.83 16.19 14.52
C LYS A 125 -17.73 15.88 13.32
N PHE A 126 -17.64 16.65 12.23
CA PHE A 126 -18.48 16.47 11.05
C PHE A 126 -17.91 15.51 10.02
N TYR A 127 -16.63 15.12 10.11
CA TYR A 127 -16.03 14.30 9.05
C TYR A 127 -14.91 13.39 9.51
N ALA A 128 -14.79 12.27 8.80
CA ALA A 128 -13.65 11.37 8.89
C ALA A 128 -13.22 10.92 7.50
N HIS A 129 -11.90 10.84 7.28
CA HIS A 129 -11.35 10.15 6.15
C HIS A 129 -11.59 8.64 6.29
N THR A 130 -11.75 7.96 5.16
CA THR A 130 -12.02 6.51 5.13
C THR A 130 -10.96 5.63 5.80
N CYS A 131 -9.78 6.15 6.14
CA CYS A 131 -8.74 5.41 6.89
C CYS A 131 -8.88 5.56 8.42
N GLU A 132 -9.67 6.52 8.89
CA GLU A 132 -9.86 6.80 10.31
C GLU A 132 -10.90 5.84 10.93
N ASN A 133 -10.95 5.81 12.26
CA ASN A 133 -11.99 5.09 12.99
C ASN A 133 -13.29 5.90 12.97
N ILE A 134 -14.34 5.34 12.37
CA ILE A 134 -15.67 5.95 12.30
C ILE A 134 -16.59 5.20 13.27
N ASN A 135 -17.28 5.94 14.13
CA ASN A 135 -18.28 5.38 15.03
C ASN A 135 -19.62 5.23 14.29
N TYR A 136 -19.84 4.09 13.64
CA TYR A 136 -21.06 3.85 12.85
C TYR A 136 -22.32 3.74 13.70
N GLU A 137 -22.23 3.34 14.98
CA GLU A 137 -23.37 3.35 15.91
C GLU A 137 -23.92 4.77 16.09
N ALA A 138 -23.02 5.77 16.16
CA ALA A 138 -23.42 7.18 16.24
C ALA A 138 -24.06 7.70 14.93
N LEU A 139 -23.98 6.95 13.82
CA LEU A 139 -24.60 7.30 12.54
C LEU A 139 -26.00 6.70 12.37
N LYS A 140 -26.49 5.91 13.33
CA LYS A 140 -27.86 5.36 13.27
C LYS A 140 -28.90 6.48 13.20
N GLY A 141 -29.80 6.38 12.23
CA GLY A 141 -30.82 7.40 11.95
C GLY A 141 -30.29 8.71 11.37
N LYS A 142 -28.99 8.80 11.04
CA LYS A 142 -28.36 10.01 10.50
C LYS A 142 -28.30 10.01 8.97
N LYS A 143 -28.16 11.20 8.38
CA LYS A 143 -27.92 11.38 6.95
C LYS A 143 -26.42 11.60 6.72
N VAL A 144 -25.79 10.70 5.96
CA VAL A 144 -24.34 10.64 5.75
C VAL A 144 -23.98 10.97 4.31
N GLY A 145 -23.04 11.89 4.11
CA GLY A 145 -22.47 12.22 2.80
C GLY A 145 -21.13 11.55 2.60
N VAL A 146 -20.89 10.91 1.46
CA VAL A 146 -19.64 10.20 1.15
C VAL A 146 -18.99 10.82 -0.09
N LEU A 147 -17.80 11.40 0.06
CA LEU A 147 -17.03 11.96 -1.04
C LEU A 147 -16.15 10.89 -1.68
N GLY A 148 -16.35 10.63 -2.98
CA GLY A 148 -15.53 9.70 -3.75
C GLY A 148 -16.23 8.38 -4.03
N ALA A 149 -15.83 7.72 -5.11
CA ALA A 149 -16.44 6.49 -5.62
C ALA A 149 -15.43 5.32 -5.74
N GLY A 150 -14.32 5.42 -5.02
CA GLY A 150 -13.35 4.33 -4.90
C GLY A 150 -13.81 3.27 -3.90
N ALA A 151 -13.03 2.20 -3.79
CA ALA A 151 -13.40 1.06 -2.96
C ALA A 151 -13.63 1.41 -1.48
N SER A 152 -12.76 2.21 -0.87
CA SER A 152 -12.92 2.61 0.54
C SER A 152 -14.18 3.44 0.78
N ALA A 153 -14.59 4.28 -0.17
CA ALA A 153 -15.82 5.06 -0.07
C ALA A 153 -17.05 4.14 -0.06
N PHE A 154 -17.10 3.18 -0.99
CA PHE A 154 -18.16 2.19 -1.04
C PHE A 154 -18.19 1.29 0.21
N ASP A 155 -17.04 0.86 0.72
CA ASP A 155 -17.01 0.00 1.91
C ASP A 155 -17.54 0.75 3.14
N ASN A 156 -17.18 2.02 3.29
CA ASN A 156 -17.69 2.85 4.38
C ASN A 156 -19.18 3.16 4.22
N ALA A 157 -19.65 3.41 3.00
CA ALA A 157 -21.07 3.62 2.70
C ALA A 157 -21.89 2.36 3.05
N ALA A 158 -21.38 1.18 2.71
CA ALA A 158 -22.02 -0.10 3.03
C ALA A 158 -22.17 -0.28 4.55
N VAL A 159 -21.08 -0.09 5.30
CA VAL A 159 -21.12 -0.23 6.77
C VAL A 159 -22.05 0.82 7.40
N ALA A 160 -22.04 2.06 6.92
CA ALA A 160 -22.93 3.10 7.44
C ALA A 160 -24.42 2.75 7.23
N VAL A 161 -24.79 2.28 6.03
CA VAL A 161 -26.18 1.95 5.73
C VAL A 161 -26.64 0.68 6.46
N GLU A 162 -25.77 -0.32 6.59
CA GLU A 162 -26.03 -1.56 7.35
C GLU A 162 -26.13 -1.31 8.86
N SER A 163 -25.41 -0.31 9.37
CA SER A 163 -25.50 0.13 10.78
C SER A 163 -26.73 1.00 11.06
N GLY A 164 -27.61 1.20 10.08
CA GLY A 164 -28.89 1.88 10.25
C GLY A 164 -28.85 3.39 10.06
N ALA A 165 -27.89 3.93 9.29
CA ALA A 165 -28.00 5.31 8.80
C ALA A 165 -29.32 5.50 8.03
N ALA A 166 -29.99 6.63 8.25
CA ALA A 166 -31.28 6.92 7.62
C ALA A 166 -31.12 7.14 6.11
N GLN A 167 -30.04 7.79 5.69
CA GLN A 167 -29.69 8.01 4.29
C GLN A 167 -28.16 8.02 4.13
N VAL A 168 -27.65 7.41 3.07
CA VAL A 168 -26.22 7.47 2.70
C VAL A 168 -26.12 7.92 1.25
N HIS A 169 -25.51 9.09 1.03
CA HIS A 169 -25.34 9.69 -0.30
C HIS A 169 -23.87 9.60 -0.71
N LEU A 170 -23.56 8.82 -1.75
CA LEU A 170 -22.21 8.72 -2.31
C LEU A 170 -22.08 9.57 -3.57
N PHE A 171 -21.05 10.42 -3.61
CA PHE A 171 -20.84 11.38 -4.68
C PHE A 171 -19.64 11.01 -5.55
N ASN A 172 -19.93 10.79 -6.84
CA ASN A 172 -18.94 10.53 -7.88
C ASN A 172 -18.83 11.76 -8.79
N ARG A 173 -17.59 12.25 -8.97
CA ARG A 173 -17.32 13.34 -9.93
C ARG A 173 -17.52 12.93 -11.39
N ARG A 174 -17.36 11.64 -11.71
CA ARG A 174 -17.47 11.12 -13.08
C ARG A 174 -18.95 10.94 -13.49
N PRO A 175 -19.26 10.94 -14.80
CA PRO A 175 -20.62 10.69 -15.30
C PRO A 175 -21.13 9.27 -15.01
N GLY A 176 -20.23 8.34 -14.71
CA GLY A 176 -20.56 6.99 -14.31
C GLY A 176 -19.45 6.36 -13.48
N LEU A 177 -19.73 5.19 -12.91
CA LEU A 177 -18.73 4.37 -12.26
C LEU A 177 -17.75 3.79 -13.29
N VAL A 178 -16.51 3.56 -12.86
CA VAL A 178 -15.59 2.72 -13.62
C VAL A 178 -16.17 1.30 -13.64
N THR A 179 -16.22 0.69 -14.81
CA THR A 179 -16.75 -0.67 -15.01
C THR A 179 -15.67 -1.69 -15.40
N ILE A 180 -14.51 -1.21 -15.85
CA ILE A 180 -13.41 -2.04 -16.31
C ILE A 180 -12.43 -2.28 -15.17
N ASN A 181 -12.12 -3.55 -14.90
CA ASN A 181 -11.14 -3.93 -13.89
C ASN A 181 -9.72 -3.98 -14.46
N VAL A 182 -9.06 -2.82 -14.54
CA VAL A 182 -7.69 -2.70 -15.03
C VAL A 182 -6.68 -3.48 -14.16
N HIS A 183 -6.98 -3.70 -12.87
CA HIS A 183 -6.14 -4.53 -12.00
C HIS A 183 -5.98 -5.95 -12.53
N ARG A 184 -7.00 -6.54 -13.15
CA ARG A 184 -6.90 -7.91 -13.70
C ARG A 184 -5.90 -8.01 -14.83
N TRP A 185 -5.77 -6.95 -15.64
CA TRP A 185 -4.71 -6.87 -16.63
C TRP A 185 -3.35 -6.75 -15.94
N ALA A 186 -3.23 -5.85 -14.95
CA ALA A 186 -1.98 -5.59 -14.23
C ALA A 186 -1.50 -6.76 -13.35
N GLU A 187 -2.28 -7.84 -13.20
CA GLU A 187 -1.90 -9.06 -12.50
C GLU A 187 -1.14 -10.08 -13.37
N HIS A 188 -0.88 -9.76 -14.64
CA HIS A 188 -0.16 -10.70 -15.51
C HIS A 188 1.34 -10.80 -15.14
N PRO A 189 1.97 -11.97 -15.31
CA PRO A 189 3.36 -12.21 -14.91
C PRO A 189 4.38 -11.22 -15.47
N GLY A 190 4.17 -10.74 -16.71
CA GLY A 190 5.06 -9.77 -17.35
C GLY A 190 5.09 -8.44 -16.61
N PHE A 191 3.93 -7.84 -16.32
CA PHE A 191 3.88 -6.57 -15.59
C PHE A 191 4.39 -6.72 -14.15
N LEU A 192 3.96 -7.76 -13.44
CA LEU A 192 4.39 -7.99 -12.06
C LEU A 192 5.90 -8.33 -11.95
N GLY A 193 6.43 -9.08 -12.92
CA GLY A 193 7.78 -9.62 -12.91
C GLY A 193 8.84 -8.79 -13.63
N HIS A 194 8.44 -7.88 -14.54
CA HIS A 194 9.38 -7.24 -15.47
C HIS A 194 9.10 -5.76 -15.75
N HIS A 195 8.14 -5.11 -15.09
CA HIS A 195 7.91 -3.67 -15.30
C HIS A 195 9.14 -2.81 -15.03
N ALA A 196 9.95 -3.18 -14.03
CA ALA A 196 11.20 -2.49 -13.69
C ALA A 196 12.29 -2.62 -14.77
N ASP A 197 12.17 -3.59 -15.69
CA ASP A 197 13.15 -3.85 -16.75
C ASP A 197 12.91 -2.94 -17.98
N LEU A 198 11.80 -2.21 -18.00
CA LEU A 198 11.42 -1.34 -19.11
C LEU A 198 12.16 0.00 -19.06
N PRO A 199 12.43 0.63 -20.23
CA PRO A 199 12.83 2.04 -20.28
C PRO A 199 11.79 2.96 -19.63
N ASP A 200 12.25 4.09 -19.10
CA ASP A 200 11.43 5.07 -18.35
C ASP A 200 10.18 5.50 -19.10
N GLU A 201 10.30 5.73 -20.40
CA GLU A 201 9.18 6.09 -21.26
C GLU A 201 8.05 5.05 -21.21
N TYR A 202 8.37 3.77 -21.22
CA TYR A 202 7.37 2.70 -21.16
C TYR A 202 6.86 2.48 -19.74
N ARG A 203 7.73 2.59 -18.73
CA ARG A 203 7.31 2.55 -17.32
C ARG A 203 6.25 3.63 -17.04
N TRP A 204 6.50 4.84 -17.52
CA TRP A 204 5.57 5.96 -17.46
C TRP A 204 4.26 5.66 -18.20
N LYS A 205 4.33 5.29 -19.48
CA LYS A 205 3.13 5.04 -20.32
C LYS A 205 2.22 3.96 -19.74
N PHE A 206 2.77 2.84 -19.28
CA PHE A 206 1.97 1.76 -18.69
C PHE A 206 1.26 2.20 -17.41
N VAL A 207 1.98 2.88 -16.51
CA VAL A 207 1.42 3.30 -15.23
C VAL A 207 0.40 4.43 -15.42
N LYS A 208 0.66 5.38 -16.33
CA LYS A 208 -0.33 6.41 -16.71
C LYS A 208 -1.62 5.78 -17.23
N ALA A 209 -1.51 4.88 -18.21
CA ALA A 209 -2.66 4.19 -18.78
C ALA A 209 -3.44 3.41 -17.71
N TYR A 210 -2.74 2.73 -16.80
CA TYR A 210 -3.35 2.01 -15.67
C TYR A 210 -4.12 2.95 -14.73
N LEU A 211 -3.52 4.07 -14.33
CA LEU A 211 -4.13 5.04 -13.41
C LEU A 211 -5.34 5.76 -14.03
N GLU A 212 -5.28 6.11 -15.31
CA GLU A 212 -6.36 6.82 -16.01
C GLU A 212 -7.64 5.98 -16.15
N LYS A 213 -7.51 4.65 -16.35
CA LYS A 213 -8.66 3.74 -16.28
C LYS A 213 -9.38 3.82 -14.94
N GLY A 214 -8.63 4.08 -13.87
CA GLY A 214 -9.13 4.15 -12.51
C GLY A 214 -9.57 2.80 -11.96
N GLN A 215 -10.09 2.81 -10.73
CA GLN A 215 -10.53 1.59 -10.05
C GLN A 215 -12.05 1.59 -9.93
N LEU A 216 -12.68 0.49 -10.37
CA LEU A 216 -14.09 0.24 -10.10
C LEU A 216 -14.32 -0.05 -8.61
N PRO A 217 -15.51 0.28 -8.08
CA PRO A 217 -15.91 -0.24 -6.79
C PRO A 217 -15.99 -1.77 -6.84
N PRO A 218 -15.62 -2.46 -5.74
CA PRO A 218 -15.77 -3.91 -5.66
C PRO A 218 -17.23 -4.30 -5.83
N LEU A 219 -17.48 -5.30 -6.66
CA LEU A 219 -18.84 -5.70 -7.01
C LEU A 219 -19.68 -6.10 -5.78
N ASP A 220 -19.06 -6.76 -4.82
CA ASP A 220 -19.72 -7.20 -3.59
C ASP A 220 -20.17 -5.99 -2.74
N THR A 221 -19.25 -5.07 -2.45
CA THR A 221 -19.55 -3.82 -1.76
C THR A 221 -20.56 -2.96 -2.52
N TYR A 222 -20.49 -2.89 -3.85
CA TYR A 222 -21.49 -2.21 -4.67
C TYR A 222 -22.88 -2.81 -4.47
N ARG A 223 -23.00 -4.15 -4.43
CA ARG A 223 -24.26 -4.86 -4.17
C ARG A 223 -24.79 -4.63 -2.76
N ARG A 224 -23.91 -4.60 -1.75
CA ARG A 224 -24.28 -4.28 -0.35
C ARG A 224 -24.97 -2.92 -0.26
N ASN A 225 -24.42 -1.91 -0.94
CA ASN A 225 -25.02 -0.58 -1.01
C ASN A 225 -26.32 -0.57 -1.82
N THR A 226 -26.30 -1.04 -3.08
CA THR A 226 -27.41 -0.88 -4.02
C THR A 226 -28.65 -1.73 -3.73
N LYS A 227 -28.54 -2.75 -2.87
CA LYS A 227 -29.70 -3.48 -2.34
C LYS A 227 -30.44 -2.70 -1.25
N ASN A 228 -29.83 -1.67 -0.67
CA ASN A 228 -30.41 -0.91 0.42
C ASN A 228 -31.13 0.33 -0.12
N PRO A 229 -32.44 0.52 0.18
CA PRO A 229 -33.20 1.67 -0.33
C PRO A 229 -32.73 3.02 0.24
N ASN A 230 -31.97 3.02 1.35
CA ASN A 230 -31.44 4.23 1.97
C ASN A 230 -30.10 4.68 1.36
N PHE A 231 -29.58 3.97 0.36
CA PHE A 231 -28.36 4.33 -0.35
C PHE A 231 -28.67 5.08 -1.65
N HIS A 232 -27.97 6.20 -1.87
CA HIS A 232 -28.13 7.06 -3.03
C HIS A 232 -26.78 7.32 -3.70
N LEU A 233 -26.67 7.01 -4.99
CA LEU A 233 -25.47 7.25 -5.78
C LEU A 233 -25.66 8.45 -6.72
N HIS A 234 -24.78 9.44 -6.61
CA HIS A 234 -24.83 10.68 -7.37
C HIS A 234 -23.68 10.73 -8.38
N HIS A 235 -24.00 10.87 -9.67
CA HIS A 235 -23.04 11.04 -10.77
C HIS A 235 -22.95 12.50 -11.20
N ASN A 236 -21.86 12.88 -11.87
CA ASN A 236 -21.60 14.29 -12.25
C ASN A 236 -21.73 15.25 -11.06
N SER A 237 -21.43 14.78 -9.85
CA SER A 237 -21.69 15.51 -8.61
C SER A 237 -20.41 15.72 -7.82
N PRO A 238 -19.39 16.41 -8.38
CA PRO A 238 -18.27 16.87 -7.57
C PRO A 238 -18.78 17.80 -6.48
N TRP A 239 -18.16 17.77 -5.30
CA TRP A 239 -18.43 18.76 -4.27
C TRP A 239 -17.74 20.08 -4.64
N THR A 240 -18.50 21.17 -4.60
CA THR A 240 -18.02 22.52 -4.93
C THR A 240 -18.03 23.47 -3.73
N SER A 241 -18.68 23.08 -2.64
CA SER A 241 -18.63 23.80 -1.35
C SER A 241 -18.98 22.84 -0.22
N VAL A 242 -18.27 22.98 0.91
CA VAL A 242 -18.65 22.36 2.19
C VAL A 242 -18.59 23.42 3.28
N LYS A 243 -19.68 23.57 4.03
CA LYS A 243 -19.74 24.50 5.16
C LYS A 243 -20.68 24.00 6.25
N GLN A 244 -20.36 24.34 7.50
CA GLN A 244 -21.30 24.15 8.60
C GLN A 244 -22.48 25.12 8.44
N VAL A 245 -23.71 24.64 8.67
CA VAL A 245 -24.93 25.47 8.60
C VAL A 245 -25.74 25.50 9.89
N SER A 246 -25.48 24.56 10.82
CA SER A 246 -25.99 24.57 12.19
C SER A 246 -25.00 23.85 13.12
N ASP A 247 -25.31 23.74 14.41
CA ASP A 247 -24.47 23.02 15.38
C ASP A 247 -24.27 21.52 15.06
N ASP A 248 -25.19 20.96 14.29
CA ASP A 248 -25.31 19.53 13.98
C ASP A 248 -25.39 19.20 12.48
N LYS A 249 -25.40 20.20 11.60
CA LYS A 249 -25.47 20.00 10.14
C LYS A 249 -24.33 20.64 9.37
N VAL A 250 -23.90 19.92 8.35
CA VAL A 250 -22.98 20.37 7.32
C VAL A 250 -23.69 20.34 5.96
N GLN A 251 -23.57 21.45 5.23
CA GLN A 251 -24.09 21.59 3.88
C GLN A 251 -22.98 21.27 2.88
N VAL A 252 -23.35 20.50 1.86
CA VAL A 252 -22.53 20.17 0.70
C VAL A 252 -23.25 20.66 -0.55
N VAL A 253 -22.55 21.43 -1.38
CA VAL A 253 -23.05 21.91 -2.67
C VAL A 253 -22.41 21.10 -3.79
N THR A 254 -23.23 20.75 -4.78
CA THR A 254 -22.81 20.13 -6.05
C THR A 254 -23.37 20.95 -7.21
N PRO A 255 -22.92 20.73 -8.45
CA PRO A 255 -23.52 21.39 -9.62
C PRO A 255 -25.01 21.08 -9.82
N LEU A 256 -25.51 19.98 -9.24
CA LEU A 256 -26.87 19.50 -9.47
C LEU A 256 -27.84 19.85 -8.33
N ASP A 257 -27.34 19.91 -7.09
CA ASP A 257 -28.18 20.15 -5.92
C ASP A 257 -27.34 20.53 -4.67
N THR A 258 -28.03 20.94 -3.61
CA THR A 258 -27.48 21.21 -2.28
C THR A 258 -28.04 20.21 -1.26
N TYR A 259 -27.16 19.66 -0.44
CA TYR A 259 -27.49 18.61 0.53
C TYR A 259 -27.06 19.00 1.93
N GLU A 260 -27.86 18.64 2.93
CA GLU A 260 -27.48 18.71 4.33
C GLU A 260 -27.24 17.30 4.89
N PHE A 261 -26.15 17.17 5.64
CA PHE A 261 -25.69 15.92 6.25
C PHE A 261 -25.39 16.14 7.75
N ASP A 262 -25.51 15.06 8.52
CA ASP A 262 -25.05 14.99 9.90
C ASP A 262 -23.54 14.66 9.99
N PHE A 263 -23.03 13.91 9.00
CA PHE A 263 -21.64 13.46 8.98
C PHE A 263 -21.14 13.21 7.55
N LEU A 264 -19.85 13.45 7.32
CA LEU A 264 -19.18 13.25 6.04
C LEU A 264 -18.10 12.17 6.14
N VAL A 265 -18.11 11.24 5.19
CA VAL A 265 -17.03 10.27 4.99
C VAL A 265 -16.22 10.71 3.77
N ILE A 266 -14.92 10.94 3.97
CA ILE A 266 -14.02 11.47 2.95
C ILE A 266 -13.19 10.31 2.36
N GLY A 267 -13.53 9.88 1.15
CA GLY A 267 -12.91 8.78 0.43
C GLY A 267 -12.02 9.24 -0.72
N THR A 268 -11.11 10.18 -0.43
CA THR A 268 -10.26 10.86 -1.43
C THR A 268 -8.87 10.27 -1.59
N GLY A 269 -8.52 9.26 -0.79
CA GLY A 269 -7.26 8.53 -0.93
C GLY A 269 -6.09 9.27 -0.30
N PHE A 270 -4.93 9.21 -0.94
CA PHE A 270 -3.66 9.67 -0.41
C PHE A 270 -2.88 10.45 -1.47
N SER A 271 -1.89 11.19 -1.02
CA SER A 271 -0.94 11.92 -1.86
C SER A 271 0.49 11.48 -1.54
N THR A 272 1.33 11.36 -2.55
CA THR A 272 2.76 11.10 -2.38
C THR A 272 3.50 12.40 -2.04
N ASP A 273 4.16 12.39 -0.88
CA ASP A 273 5.09 13.40 -0.38
C ASP A 273 5.95 12.78 0.73
N LEU A 274 7.19 12.44 0.42
CA LEU A 274 8.11 11.77 1.35
C LEU A 274 8.39 12.59 2.62
N SER A 275 8.25 13.93 2.57
CA SER A 275 8.46 14.78 3.74
C SER A 275 7.42 14.57 4.84
N GLN A 276 6.29 13.94 4.50
CA GLN A 276 5.22 13.60 5.45
C GLN A 276 5.52 12.31 6.22
N ARG A 277 6.65 11.65 5.95
CA ARG A 277 7.05 10.38 6.57
C ARG A 277 8.17 10.61 7.58
N PRO A 278 7.87 10.61 8.90
CA PRO A 278 8.88 10.86 9.92
C PRO A 278 10.09 9.92 9.81
N GLU A 279 9.85 8.64 9.51
CA GLU A 279 10.89 7.63 9.35
C GLU A 279 11.89 7.94 8.21
N LEU A 280 11.56 8.85 7.30
CA LEU A 280 12.41 9.34 6.22
C LEU A 280 12.93 10.76 6.45
N GLY A 281 12.75 11.33 7.65
CA GLY A 281 13.04 12.73 7.96
C GLY A 281 14.45 13.18 7.58
N SER A 282 15.45 12.34 7.82
CA SER A 282 16.86 12.61 7.45
C SER A 282 17.24 12.26 6.02
N LEU A 283 16.34 11.63 5.24
CA LEU A 283 16.65 11.04 3.92
C LEU A 283 15.86 11.67 2.78
N HIS A 284 14.61 12.10 3.02
CA HIS A 284 13.64 12.39 1.97
C HIS A 284 14.06 13.50 0.98
N SER A 285 14.91 14.44 1.41
CA SER A 285 15.40 15.54 0.56
C SER A 285 16.36 15.05 -0.52
N ASN A 286 17.08 13.97 -0.26
CA ASN A 286 18.12 13.41 -1.13
C ASN A 286 17.56 12.37 -2.10
N VAL A 287 16.34 11.89 -1.87
CA VAL A 287 15.65 10.91 -2.73
C VAL A 287 15.31 11.52 -4.10
N GLN A 288 15.82 10.87 -5.15
CA GLN A 288 15.46 11.14 -6.54
C GLN A 288 14.00 10.77 -6.78
N LEU A 289 13.27 11.67 -7.41
CA LEU A 289 11.87 11.48 -7.78
C LEU A 289 11.73 11.42 -9.31
N TRP A 290 10.59 10.93 -9.79
CA TRP A 290 10.30 10.88 -11.22
C TRP A 290 10.40 12.23 -11.91
N ARG A 291 10.03 13.33 -11.24
CA ARG A 291 10.22 14.70 -11.76
C ARG A 291 11.66 15.11 -12.00
N ASP A 292 12.61 14.42 -11.38
CA ASP A 292 14.03 14.72 -11.52
C ASP A 292 14.63 14.03 -12.77
N VAL A 293 13.98 12.99 -13.30
CA VAL A 293 14.50 12.15 -14.40
C VAL A 293 13.63 12.09 -15.65
N TYR A 294 12.33 12.40 -15.53
CA TYR A 294 11.37 12.25 -16.63
C TYR A 294 10.54 13.51 -16.83
N THR A 295 10.48 13.98 -18.07
CA THR A 295 9.61 15.09 -18.48
C THR A 295 8.48 14.55 -19.36
N PRO A 296 7.23 14.46 -18.86
CA PRO A 296 6.11 14.00 -19.66
C PRO A 296 5.76 14.98 -20.77
N GLU A 297 5.16 14.46 -21.84
CA GLU A 297 4.63 15.31 -22.91
C GLU A 297 3.58 16.29 -22.37
N LYS A 298 3.62 17.54 -22.85
CA LYS A 298 2.67 18.59 -22.44
C LYS A 298 1.25 18.29 -22.93
N ILE A 299 1.12 17.65 -24.10
CA ILE A 299 -0.18 17.28 -24.67
C ILE A 299 -0.74 16.13 -23.85
N GLY A 300 -1.95 16.29 -23.31
CA GLY A 300 -2.59 15.28 -22.46
C GLY A 300 -2.02 15.19 -21.04
N PHE A 301 -1.24 16.20 -20.61
CA PHE A 301 -0.84 16.34 -19.21
C PHE A 301 -2.06 16.57 -18.33
N ASN A 302 -2.17 15.79 -17.25
CA ASN A 302 -3.29 15.86 -16.32
C ASN A 302 -2.86 15.53 -14.88
N SER A 303 -3.82 15.46 -13.95
CA SER A 303 -3.55 15.21 -12.53
C SER A 303 -2.85 13.87 -12.25
N CYS A 304 -2.96 12.88 -13.15
CA CYS A 304 -2.22 11.61 -13.02
C CYS A 304 -0.73 11.83 -13.22
N ASP A 305 -0.33 12.67 -14.19
CA ASP A 305 1.07 13.02 -14.43
C ASP A 305 1.65 13.73 -13.20
N GLU A 306 0.94 14.71 -12.65
CA GLU A 306 1.37 15.42 -11.41
C GLU A 306 1.58 14.47 -10.23
N MET A 307 0.69 13.48 -10.07
CA MET A 307 0.80 12.47 -9.03
C MET A 307 2.03 11.57 -9.28
N MET A 308 2.21 11.09 -10.51
CA MET A 308 3.32 10.21 -10.88
C MET A 308 4.68 10.89 -10.69
N LEU A 309 4.81 12.17 -11.08
CA LEU A 309 6.02 12.97 -10.92
C LEU A 309 6.53 13.06 -9.47
N ARG A 310 5.64 12.90 -8.48
CA ARG A 310 5.98 12.94 -7.05
C ARG A 310 6.50 11.62 -6.49
N ASN A 311 6.39 10.52 -7.24
CA ASN A 311 6.82 9.20 -6.76
C ASN A 311 8.35 9.11 -6.75
N PRO A 312 8.91 8.32 -5.82
CA PRO A 312 10.34 8.04 -5.82
C PRO A 312 10.75 7.33 -7.12
N TYR A 313 11.91 7.71 -7.65
CA TYR A 313 12.53 7.00 -8.74
C TYR A 313 13.46 5.93 -8.16
N LEU A 314 12.97 4.70 -8.13
CA LEU A 314 13.65 3.58 -7.49
C LEU A 314 14.50 2.77 -8.46
N GLY A 315 15.54 2.15 -7.91
CA GLY A 315 16.34 1.15 -8.60
C GLY A 315 15.60 -0.17 -8.85
N PRO A 316 16.23 -1.11 -9.59
CA PRO A 316 15.60 -2.37 -9.97
C PRO A 316 15.18 -3.22 -8.76
N HIS A 317 15.88 -3.14 -7.63
CA HIS A 317 15.57 -3.91 -6.42
C HIS A 317 14.86 -3.10 -5.34
N PHE A 318 14.20 -1.99 -5.71
CA PHE A 318 13.46 -1.08 -4.83
C PHE A 318 14.32 -0.11 -4.01
N GLU A 319 15.64 -0.05 -4.22
CA GLU A 319 16.50 0.90 -3.54
C GLU A 319 16.15 2.36 -3.91
N TYR A 320 16.18 3.25 -2.92
CA TYR A 320 16.14 4.69 -3.17
C TYR A 320 17.40 5.12 -3.91
N LEU A 321 17.23 6.00 -4.89
CA LEU A 321 18.32 6.58 -5.66
C LEU A 321 18.54 8.04 -5.25
N GLU A 322 19.78 8.48 -5.35
CA GLU A 322 20.22 9.81 -4.96
C GLU A 322 19.90 10.84 -6.04
N ARG A 323 19.50 12.05 -5.64
CA ARG A 323 19.54 13.18 -6.55
C ARG A 323 20.98 13.52 -6.86
N GLU A 324 21.30 13.71 -8.14
CA GLU A 324 22.65 14.05 -8.61
C GLU A 324 23.28 15.25 -7.87
N LYS A 325 22.46 16.20 -7.42
CA LYS A 325 22.91 17.43 -6.75
C LYS A 325 23.11 17.29 -5.24
N THR A 326 22.71 16.19 -4.65
CA THR A 326 22.82 15.89 -3.21
C THR A 326 23.20 14.42 -3.04
N PRO A 327 24.41 14.02 -3.46
CA PRO A 327 24.84 12.64 -3.37
C PRO A 327 24.87 12.21 -1.91
N ASP A 328 24.26 11.08 -1.67
CA ASP A 328 24.06 10.46 -0.37
C ASP A 328 24.34 8.95 -0.53
N PRO A 329 25.62 8.53 -0.46
CA PRO A 329 26.08 7.22 -0.94
C PRO A 329 25.51 6.03 -0.17
N PHE A 330 24.80 6.27 0.93
CA PHE A 330 24.12 5.24 1.70
C PHE A 330 22.63 5.12 1.38
N LEU A 331 22.04 6.03 0.60
CA LEU A 331 20.61 6.03 0.33
C LEU A 331 20.15 4.75 -0.39
N ASN A 332 21.00 4.17 -1.24
CA ASN A 332 20.74 2.89 -1.91
C ASN A 332 20.67 1.68 -0.97
N LYS A 333 21.00 1.85 0.31
CA LYS A 333 20.84 0.83 1.37
C LYS A 333 19.45 0.87 2.01
N VAL A 334 18.60 1.81 1.60
CA VAL A 334 17.20 1.91 2.01
C VAL A 334 16.32 1.52 0.82
N PHE A 335 15.47 0.51 1.01
CA PHE A 335 14.60 -0.05 -0.01
C PHE A 335 13.14 0.33 0.24
N ASP A 336 12.44 0.77 -0.79
CA ASP A 336 11.03 1.17 -0.73
C ASP A 336 10.07 0.11 -1.28
N PHE A 337 9.48 -0.66 -0.37
CA PHE A 337 8.51 -1.71 -0.68
C PHE A 337 7.08 -1.30 -0.31
N THR A 338 6.61 -0.22 -0.93
CA THR A 338 5.31 0.42 -0.66
C THR A 338 4.54 0.69 -1.97
N PHE A 339 3.48 1.50 -1.91
CA PHE A 339 2.78 1.97 -3.12
C PHE A 339 3.60 2.98 -3.94
N GLY A 340 4.55 3.71 -3.36
CA GLY A 340 5.40 4.67 -4.08
C GLY A 340 6.26 4.03 -5.18
N ALA A 341 6.52 2.72 -5.05
CA ALA A 341 7.20 1.93 -6.06
C ALA A 341 6.37 1.72 -7.35
N LEU A 342 5.10 2.14 -7.41
CA LEU A 342 4.22 1.87 -8.55
C LEU A 342 4.81 2.29 -9.89
N VAL A 343 5.37 3.50 -9.96
CA VAL A 343 5.86 4.04 -11.23
C VAL A 343 7.14 3.31 -11.67
N SER A 344 8.07 3.07 -10.73
CA SER A 344 9.36 2.43 -11.00
C SER A 344 9.30 0.92 -11.18
N ASN A 345 8.46 0.22 -10.41
CA ASN A 345 8.51 -1.24 -10.27
C ASN A 345 7.12 -1.92 -10.37
N GLY A 346 6.07 -1.19 -10.75
CA GLY A 346 4.72 -1.75 -10.94
C GLY A 346 4.01 -2.05 -9.61
N LEU A 347 3.01 -2.95 -9.61
CA LEU A 347 2.18 -3.28 -8.43
C LEU A 347 2.90 -4.04 -7.30
N SER A 348 4.23 -4.01 -7.29
CA SER A 348 5.12 -4.77 -6.42
C SER A 348 4.80 -4.66 -4.92
N GLY A 349 5.02 -3.50 -4.29
CA GLY A 349 4.82 -3.29 -2.85
C GLY A 349 3.35 -3.04 -2.44
N SER A 350 2.40 -3.25 -3.36
CA SER A 350 1.00 -2.85 -3.19
C SER A 350 -0.03 -3.91 -3.58
N SER A 351 0.40 -5.13 -3.93
CA SER A 351 -0.47 -6.22 -4.33
C SER A 351 0.01 -7.56 -3.79
N ILE A 352 -0.91 -8.36 -3.23
CA ILE A 352 -0.65 -9.75 -2.84
C ILE A 352 -0.16 -10.56 -4.05
N SER A 353 -0.79 -10.35 -5.21
CA SER A 353 -0.46 -11.03 -6.47
C SER A 353 0.99 -10.80 -6.92
N ALA A 354 1.58 -9.67 -6.52
CA ALA A 354 2.95 -9.31 -6.88
C ALA A 354 4.00 -9.96 -5.99
N MET A 355 3.67 -10.39 -4.75
CA MET A 355 4.65 -10.84 -3.75
C MET A 355 5.57 -11.93 -4.27
N LYS A 356 5.03 -12.91 -5.03
CA LYS A 356 5.80 -14.00 -5.61
C LYS A 356 6.88 -13.55 -6.61
N TYR A 357 6.82 -12.33 -7.11
CA TYR A 357 7.82 -11.73 -8.00
C TYR A 357 8.65 -10.66 -7.30
N SER A 358 7.99 -9.78 -6.53
CA SER A 358 8.61 -8.59 -5.96
C SER A 358 9.44 -8.92 -4.72
N VAL A 359 9.04 -9.88 -3.88
CA VAL A 359 9.83 -10.28 -2.69
C VAL A 359 11.16 -10.94 -3.09
N PRO A 360 11.22 -11.93 -4.03
CA PRO A 360 12.50 -12.44 -4.50
C PRO A 360 13.42 -11.36 -5.08
N ARG A 361 12.86 -10.38 -5.80
CA ARG A 361 13.64 -9.26 -6.36
C ARG A 361 14.24 -8.38 -5.25
N LEU A 362 13.44 -8.03 -4.24
CA LEU A 362 13.92 -7.28 -3.08
C LEU A 362 15.01 -8.05 -2.32
N VAL A 363 14.78 -9.34 -2.03
CA VAL A 363 15.75 -10.21 -1.34
C VAL A 363 17.06 -10.30 -2.12
N ARG A 364 17.00 -10.38 -3.46
CA ARG A 364 18.20 -10.36 -4.31
C ARG A 364 19.00 -9.08 -4.12
N GLY A 365 18.37 -7.90 -4.13
CA GLY A 365 19.05 -6.63 -3.87
C GLY A 365 19.70 -6.57 -2.49
N ILE A 366 18.98 -7.00 -1.45
CA ILE A 366 19.49 -7.02 -0.07
C ILE A 366 20.70 -7.96 0.06
N THR A 367 20.57 -9.21 -0.38
CA THR A 367 21.64 -10.22 -0.28
C THR A 367 22.87 -9.85 -1.11
N GLN A 368 22.66 -9.28 -2.32
CA GLN A 368 23.75 -8.75 -3.14
C GLN A 368 24.54 -7.65 -2.40
N GLN A 369 23.85 -6.69 -1.78
CA GLN A 369 24.52 -5.62 -1.05
C GLN A 369 25.26 -6.14 0.18
N LEU A 370 24.63 -7.04 0.97
CA LEU A 370 25.28 -7.65 2.13
C LEU A 370 26.55 -8.41 1.73
N TYR A 371 26.49 -9.23 0.68
CA TYR A 371 27.67 -9.94 0.17
C TYR A 371 28.77 -8.97 -0.28
N SER A 372 28.41 -7.94 -1.03
CA SER A 372 29.36 -6.95 -1.55
C SER A 372 30.04 -6.15 -0.43
N MET A 373 29.28 -5.81 0.62
CA MET A 373 29.80 -5.12 1.80
C MET A 373 30.73 -6.02 2.63
N ASP A 374 30.47 -7.33 2.68
CA ASP A 374 31.24 -8.31 3.46
C ASP A 374 32.29 -9.05 2.62
N LYS A 375 32.58 -8.58 1.40
CA LYS A 375 33.46 -9.27 0.43
C LYS A 375 34.83 -9.65 1.01
N ASP A 376 35.43 -8.78 1.83
CA ASP A 376 36.77 -9.00 2.38
C ASP A 376 36.74 -10.07 3.50
N LYS A 377 35.63 -10.12 4.26
CA LYS A 377 35.37 -11.18 5.23
C LYS A 377 35.23 -12.52 4.52
N TYR A 378 34.38 -12.61 3.49
CA TYR A 378 34.18 -13.85 2.74
C TYR A 378 35.45 -14.31 2.00
N LEU A 379 36.25 -13.37 1.48
CA LEU A 379 37.55 -13.67 0.89
C LEU A 379 38.52 -14.27 1.92
N SER A 380 38.54 -13.73 3.14
CA SER A 380 39.32 -14.30 4.23
C SER A 380 38.82 -15.70 4.62
N GLU A 381 37.50 -15.90 4.72
CA GLU A 381 36.90 -17.20 5.04
C GLU A 381 37.28 -18.27 4.02
N ILE A 382 37.16 -17.98 2.71
CA ILE A 382 37.50 -18.97 1.67
C ILE A 382 39.01 -19.27 1.60
N CYS A 383 39.87 -18.28 1.82
CA CYS A 383 41.32 -18.50 1.89
C CYS A 383 41.73 -19.41 3.06
N ASN A 384 40.94 -19.43 4.14
CA ASN A 384 41.18 -20.23 5.34
C ASN A 384 40.34 -21.53 5.37
N TYR A 385 39.47 -21.76 4.39
CA TYR A 385 38.57 -22.91 4.37
C TYR A 385 39.35 -24.21 4.11
N ASN A 386 39.23 -25.18 5.02
CA ASN A 386 40.01 -26.42 5.01
C ASN A 386 39.22 -27.64 5.51
N GLU A 387 37.90 -27.64 5.38
CA GLU A 387 37.05 -28.76 5.78
C GLU A 387 37.36 -30.01 4.94
N VAL A 388 37.78 -31.09 5.60
CA VAL A 388 38.12 -32.36 4.96
C VAL A 388 36.89 -33.26 4.94
N GLU A 389 36.22 -33.38 3.79
CA GLU A 389 35.06 -34.26 3.63
C GLU A 389 35.45 -35.69 3.20
N LEU A 390 36.56 -35.83 2.46
CA LEU A 390 37.04 -37.13 2.01
C LEU A 390 38.09 -37.69 2.98
N ILE A 391 37.65 -38.58 3.87
CA ILE A 391 38.54 -39.37 4.73
C ILE A 391 38.81 -40.70 4.05
N ASP A 392 40.07 -40.96 3.71
CA ASP A 392 40.49 -42.26 3.16
C ASP A 392 40.41 -43.32 4.26
N VAL A 393 39.35 -44.13 4.24
CA VAL A 393 39.10 -45.24 5.18
C VAL A 393 39.99 -46.46 4.92
N THR A 394 40.97 -46.39 4.00
CA THR A 394 41.88 -47.51 3.71
C THR A 394 43.14 -47.58 4.59
N GLN A 395 43.33 -46.66 5.55
CA GLN A 395 44.33 -46.86 6.62
C GLN A 395 43.87 -47.98 7.57
N LYS A 396 44.31 -49.19 7.24
CA LYS A 396 44.22 -50.38 8.08
C LYS A 396 44.82 -50.10 9.46
N CYS A 397 44.12 -50.56 10.51
CA CYS A 397 44.74 -50.84 11.80
C CYS A 397 45.92 -51.78 11.59
N ASP A 398 47.11 -51.33 11.98
CA ASP A 398 48.27 -52.21 12.20
C ASP A 398 48.08 -53.06 13.47
#